data_AF-A0A099CWJ6-F1
#
_entry.id   AF-A0A099CWJ6-F1
#
_cell.length_a   1.000
_cell.length_b   1.000
_cell.length_c   1.000
_cell.angle_alpha   90.00
_cell.angle_beta   90.00
_cell.angle_gamma   90.00
#
_symmetry.space_group_name_H-M   'P 1'
#
loop_
_entity.id
_entity.type
_entity.pdbx_description
1 polymer ?
#
loop_
_entity_poly.entity_id
_entity_poly.type
_entity_poly.pdbx_seq_one_letter_code
_entity_poly.pdbx_strand_id
1 'polypeptide(L)'
;MVRILIFGNSGSGKSTLAKALAARHGCAHLDMDTIVWEPGRIAEARPMDAVRADLDAFLAQHASWVVEGCYGDLVEHAAHACTELIFLHPGCEACLANNRRRPWEPHKYATPEQQDAMLESLQTWVRGYYERDDAWSYAAHRRLFDAHAGDKTEYTTLPSPD
;
A
#
# COMPACT_ATOMS: atom_id res chain seq x y z
N MET A 1 -6.66 19.25 -8.47
CA MET A 1 -6.45 18.67 -7.13
C MET A 1 -5.87 17.29 -7.33
N VAL A 2 -4.83 16.91 -6.57
CA VAL A 2 -4.08 15.65 -6.78
C VAL A 2 -4.50 14.65 -5.72
N ARG A 3 -5.12 13.54 -6.13
CA ARG A 3 -5.61 12.48 -5.24
C ARG A 3 -5.16 11.14 -5.82
N ILE A 4 -4.01 10.66 -5.39
CA ILE A 4 -3.36 9.48 -5.98
C ILE A 4 -3.52 8.29 -5.03
N LEU A 5 -4.07 7.19 -5.54
CA LEU A 5 -4.18 5.94 -4.81
C LEU A 5 -3.21 4.92 -5.39
N ILE A 6 -2.26 4.42 -4.58
CA ILE A 6 -1.20 3.51 -5.01
C ILE A 6 -1.37 2.16 -4.35
N PHE A 7 -1.40 1.09 -5.14
CA PHE A 7 -1.58 -0.26 -4.60
C PHE A 7 -0.74 -1.31 -5.34
N GLY A 8 -0.65 -2.50 -4.72
CA GLY A 8 0.21 -3.58 -5.19
C GLY A 8 0.85 -4.37 -4.05
N ASN A 9 1.66 -5.39 -4.40
CA ASN A 9 2.23 -6.33 -3.44
C ASN A 9 3.10 -5.65 -2.36
N SER A 10 3.25 -6.29 -1.21
CA SER A 10 4.23 -5.86 -0.21
C SER A 10 5.64 -5.94 -0.81
N GLY A 11 6.40 -4.85 -0.70
CA GLY A 11 7.74 -4.74 -1.27
C GLY A 11 7.77 -4.20 -2.71
N SER A 12 6.63 -3.87 -3.31
CA SER A 12 6.60 -3.36 -4.68
C SER A 12 7.15 -1.94 -4.85
N GLY A 13 7.44 -1.22 -3.75
CA GLY A 13 7.98 0.15 -3.78
C GLY A 13 6.94 1.25 -3.59
N LYS A 14 5.68 0.90 -3.24
CA LYS A 14 4.58 1.87 -3.07
C LYS A 14 4.92 3.01 -2.14
N SER A 15 5.36 2.72 -0.91
CA SER A 15 5.66 3.75 0.08
C SER A 15 6.77 4.71 -0.39
N THR A 16 7.72 4.22 -1.19
CA THR A 16 8.77 5.07 -1.80
C THR A 16 8.15 6.00 -2.84
N LEU A 17 7.37 5.47 -3.77
CA LEU A 17 6.68 6.25 -4.80
C LEU A 17 5.69 7.25 -4.17
N ALA A 18 4.92 6.81 -3.18
CA ALA A 18 3.92 7.61 -2.49
C ALA A 18 4.53 8.82 -1.78
N LYS A 19 5.65 8.60 -1.06
CA LYS A 19 6.42 9.69 -0.42
C LYS A 19 6.99 10.67 -1.45
N ALA A 20 7.53 10.17 -2.56
CA ALA A 20 8.07 11.03 -3.61
C ALA A 20 6.96 11.89 -4.26
N LEU A 21 5.81 11.31 -4.56
CA LEU A 21 4.65 12.03 -5.12
C LEU A 21 4.07 13.02 -4.12
N ALA A 22 3.90 12.63 -2.86
CA ALA A 22 3.42 13.52 -1.81
C ALA A 22 4.34 14.74 -1.62
N ALA A 23 5.67 14.52 -1.62
CA ALA A 23 6.65 15.59 -1.57
C ALA A 23 6.61 16.49 -2.82
N ARG A 24 6.54 15.90 -4.02
CA ARG A 24 6.46 16.62 -5.30
C ARG A 24 5.22 17.51 -5.39
N HIS A 25 4.08 17.04 -4.87
CA HIS A 25 2.82 17.76 -4.92
C HIS A 25 2.52 18.59 -3.66
N GLY A 26 3.35 18.49 -2.63
CA GLY A 26 3.14 19.17 -1.35
C GLY A 26 1.84 18.78 -0.67
N CYS A 27 1.45 17.50 -0.74
CA CYS A 27 0.16 17.01 -0.26
C CYS A 27 0.28 15.96 0.85
N ALA A 28 -0.84 15.63 1.49
CA ALA A 28 -0.88 14.68 2.59
C ALA A 28 -0.57 13.25 2.11
N HIS A 29 0.03 12.44 2.97
CA HIS A 29 0.34 11.04 2.69
C HIS A 29 -0.26 10.13 3.75
N LEU A 30 -0.93 9.05 3.34
CA LEU A 30 -1.44 7.99 4.21
C LEU A 30 -0.91 6.62 3.76
N ASP A 31 -0.19 5.96 4.67
CA ASP A 31 0.11 4.52 4.58
C ASP A 31 -1.03 3.77 5.29
N MET A 32 -1.76 2.92 4.56
CA MET A 32 -2.90 2.18 5.11
C MET A 32 -2.52 1.28 6.30
N ASP A 33 -1.25 0.84 6.41
CA ASP A 33 -0.81 0.09 7.60
C ASP A 33 -1.02 0.90 8.90
N THR A 34 -0.93 2.23 8.84
CA THR A 34 -1.08 3.10 10.03
C THR A 34 -2.52 3.15 10.57
N ILE A 35 -3.51 2.78 9.77
CA ILE A 35 -4.91 2.72 10.18
C ILE A 35 -5.43 1.28 10.30
N VAL A 36 -4.81 0.29 9.66
CA VAL A 36 -5.22 -1.12 9.72
C VAL A 36 -4.78 -1.80 11.01
N TRP A 37 -3.60 -1.47 11.53
CA TRP A 37 -3.01 -2.17 12.68
C TRP A 37 -3.18 -1.38 13.97
N GLU A 38 -3.35 -2.09 15.09
CA GLU A 38 -3.37 -1.48 16.41
C GLU A 38 -1.99 -0.88 16.75
N PRO A 39 -1.91 0.40 17.17
CA PRO A 39 -0.65 1.04 17.51
C PRO A 39 0.11 0.29 18.61
N GLY A 40 1.38 -0.02 18.34
CA GLY A 40 2.25 -0.72 19.30
C GLY A 40 1.97 -2.22 19.45
N ARG A 41 1.09 -2.80 18.62
CA ARG A 41 0.82 -4.24 18.58
C ARG A 41 1.17 -4.82 17.22
N ILE A 42 1.86 -5.96 17.22
CA ILE A 42 2.31 -6.60 15.99
C ILE A 42 1.17 -7.45 15.43
N ALA A 43 0.77 -7.15 14.19
CA ALA A 43 -0.22 -7.90 13.42
C ALA A 43 -1.60 -8.07 14.10
N GLU A 44 -1.98 -7.12 14.96
CA GLU A 44 -3.33 -7.04 15.56
C GLU A 44 -4.17 -6.06 14.73
N ALA A 45 -5.09 -6.58 13.92
CA ALA A 45 -5.93 -5.76 13.04
C ALA A 45 -7.02 -5.02 13.81
N ARG A 46 -7.23 -3.75 13.47
CA ARG A 46 -8.33 -2.93 13.95
C ARG A 46 -9.65 -3.38 13.31
N PRO A 47 -10.81 -3.15 13.97
CA PRO A 47 -12.11 -3.40 13.36
C PRO A 47 -12.28 -2.64 12.05
N MET A 48 -12.68 -3.32 10.97
CA MET A 48 -12.74 -2.75 9.61
C MET A 48 -13.59 -1.48 9.50
N ASP A 49 -14.67 -1.36 10.28
CA ASP A 49 -15.50 -0.15 10.29
C ASP A 49 -14.74 1.08 10.83
N ALA A 50 -13.86 0.87 11.82
CA ALA A 50 -12.99 1.94 12.33
C ALA A 50 -11.92 2.32 11.30
N VAL A 51 -11.34 1.32 10.61
CA VAL A 51 -10.37 1.56 9.53
C VAL A 51 -10.99 2.38 8.39
N ARG A 52 -12.22 2.03 7.96
CA ARG A 52 -12.95 2.76 6.93
C ARG A 52 -13.27 4.18 7.37
N ALA A 53 -13.71 4.38 8.62
CA ALA A 53 -13.99 5.70 9.16
C ALA A 53 -12.74 6.61 9.16
N ASP A 54 -11.58 6.08 9.56
CA ASP A 54 -10.32 6.83 9.54
C ASP A 54 -9.87 7.16 8.11
N LEU A 55 -10.05 6.22 7.17
CA LEU A 55 -9.78 6.45 5.75
C LEU A 55 -10.68 7.57 5.21
N ASP A 56 -11.99 7.50 5.42
CA ASP A 56 -12.95 8.52 4.98
C ASP A 56 -12.64 9.89 5.58
N ALA A 57 -12.30 9.94 6.87
CA ALA A 57 -11.90 11.17 7.55
C ALA A 57 -10.65 11.78 6.89
N PHE A 58 -9.62 10.98 6.60
CA PHE A 58 -8.42 11.45 5.91
C PHE A 58 -8.74 11.97 4.50
N LEU A 59 -9.53 11.22 3.72
CA LEU A 59 -9.91 11.60 2.36
C LEU A 59 -10.71 12.91 2.32
N ALA A 60 -11.58 13.15 3.32
CA ALA A 60 -12.39 14.36 3.43
C ALA A 60 -11.60 15.57 3.97
N GLN A 61 -10.64 15.33 4.87
CA GLN A 61 -9.82 16.38 5.48
C GLN A 61 -8.84 17.02 4.50
N HIS A 62 -8.41 16.28 3.49
CA HIS A 62 -7.35 16.71 2.57
C HIS A 62 -7.89 16.90 1.13
N ALA A 63 -7.79 18.12 0.60
CA ALA A 63 -8.15 18.39 -0.80
C ALA A 63 -7.19 17.75 -1.82
N SER A 64 -5.96 17.42 -1.40
CA SER A 64 -4.99 16.66 -2.19
C SER A 64 -4.23 15.70 -1.28
N TRP A 65 -4.01 14.48 -1.76
CA TRP A 65 -3.42 13.39 -0.98
C TRP A 65 -2.78 12.33 -1.87
N VAL A 66 -1.90 11.54 -1.26
CA VAL A 66 -1.45 10.24 -1.74
C VAL A 66 -1.76 9.19 -0.69
N VAL A 67 -2.51 8.16 -1.05
CA VAL A 67 -2.83 7.03 -0.18
C VAL A 67 -2.20 5.78 -0.78
N GLU A 68 -1.61 4.92 0.05
CA GLU A 68 -1.00 3.69 -0.43
C GLU A 68 -1.26 2.48 0.47
N GLY A 69 -1.38 1.30 -0.14
CA GLY A 69 -1.60 0.05 0.59
C GLY A 69 -1.74 -1.19 -0.29
N CYS A 70 -1.93 -2.36 0.32
CA CYS A 70 -2.15 -3.63 -0.38
C CYS A 70 -3.51 -4.26 -0.06
N TYR A 71 -4.40 -3.52 0.59
CA TYR A 71 -5.71 -3.98 1.06
C TYR A 71 -6.76 -3.73 -0.02
N GLY A 72 -7.05 -4.72 -0.86
CA GLY A 72 -7.98 -4.58 -1.99
C GLY A 72 -9.31 -3.93 -1.61
N ASP A 73 -9.91 -4.33 -0.49
CA ASP A 73 -11.18 -3.76 -0.02
C ASP A 73 -11.08 -2.26 0.33
N LEU A 74 -9.95 -1.81 0.87
CA LEU A 74 -9.71 -0.39 1.17
C LEU A 74 -9.36 0.40 -0.09
N VAL A 75 -8.65 -0.24 -1.03
CA VAL A 75 -8.36 0.33 -2.34
C VAL A 75 -9.66 0.55 -3.11
N GLU A 76 -10.54 -0.45 -3.15
CA GLU A 76 -11.87 -0.35 -3.75
C GLU A 76 -12.68 0.77 -3.09
N HIS A 77 -12.70 0.80 -1.75
CA HIS A 77 -13.39 1.83 -0.98
C HIS A 77 -12.90 3.24 -1.32
N ALA A 78 -11.58 3.47 -1.44
CA ALA A 78 -11.01 4.79 -1.74
C ALA A 78 -10.99 5.16 -3.24
N ALA A 79 -11.14 4.19 -4.15
CA ALA A 79 -10.93 4.40 -5.58
C ALA A 79 -11.88 5.44 -6.20
N HIS A 80 -13.09 5.60 -5.67
CA HIS A 80 -14.05 6.59 -6.16
C HIS A 80 -13.60 8.04 -5.89
N ALA A 81 -12.70 8.25 -4.91
CA ALA A 81 -12.24 9.57 -4.50
C ALA A 81 -10.90 9.97 -5.17
N CYS A 82 -10.18 9.03 -5.79
CA CYS A 82 -8.91 9.34 -6.45
C CYS A 82 -9.11 10.04 -7.81
N THR A 83 -8.14 10.85 -8.18
CA THR A 83 -7.99 11.36 -9.55
C THR A 83 -7.09 10.47 -10.40
N GLU A 84 -6.20 9.71 -9.77
CA GLU A 84 -5.35 8.73 -10.45
C GLU A 84 -5.21 7.47 -9.59
N LEU A 85 -5.38 6.32 -10.22
CA LEU A 85 -5.15 5.00 -9.63
C LEU A 85 -3.84 4.39 -10.16
N ILE A 86 -2.89 4.11 -9.28
CA ILE A 86 -1.59 3.55 -9.65
C ILE A 86 -1.45 2.12 -9.15
N PHE A 87 -1.27 1.17 -10.07
CA PHE A 87 -0.94 -0.21 -9.76
C PHE A 87 0.56 -0.49 -9.95
N LEU A 88 1.27 -0.79 -8.86
CA LEU A 88 2.72 -1.02 -8.87
C LEU A 88 3.04 -2.49 -8.55
N HIS A 89 3.51 -3.22 -9.56
CA HIS A 89 3.82 -4.65 -9.46
C HIS A 89 5.10 -5.05 -10.24
N PRO A 90 6.31 -4.73 -9.72
CA PRO A 90 7.58 -4.97 -10.40
C PRO A 90 8.02 -6.46 -10.47
N GLY A 91 7.12 -7.41 -10.19
CA GLY A 91 7.42 -8.84 -10.10
C GLY A 91 7.77 -9.32 -8.68
N CYS A 92 7.68 -10.64 -8.48
CA CYS A 92 7.93 -11.29 -7.18
C CYS A 92 9.35 -11.02 -6.67
N GLU A 93 10.36 -11.28 -7.50
CA GLU A 93 11.77 -11.15 -7.10
C GLU A 93 12.14 -9.73 -6.66
N ALA A 94 11.62 -8.71 -7.35
CA ALA A 94 11.81 -7.31 -6.95
C ALA A 94 11.18 -7.05 -5.56
N CYS A 95 9.97 -7.56 -5.32
CA CYS A 95 9.29 -7.41 -4.03
C CYS A 95 10.05 -8.10 -2.89
N LEU A 96 10.53 -9.34 -3.12
CA LEU A 96 11.31 -10.10 -2.15
C LEU A 96 12.65 -9.42 -1.84
N ALA A 97 13.36 -8.94 -2.86
CA ALA A 97 14.63 -8.23 -2.72
C ALA A 97 14.45 -6.91 -1.96
N ASN A 98 13.39 -6.16 -2.25
CA ASN A 98 13.09 -4.93 -1.53
C ASN A 98 12.78 -5.19 -0.06
N ASN A 99 12.00 -6.24 0.25
CA ASN A 99 11.70 -6.62 1.65
C ASN A 99 12.95 -6.95 2.45
N ARG A 100 13.94 -7.63 1.85
CA ARG A 100 15.23 -7.93 2.51
C ARG A 100 16.08 -6.68 2.78
N ARG A 101 15.85 -5.60 2.03
CA ARG A 101 16.58 -4.33 2.16
C ARG A 101 15.82 -3.28 2.95
N ARG A 102 14.62 -3.60 3.45
CA ARG A 102 13.81 -2.64 4.20
C ARG A 102 14.57 -2.20 5.46
N PRO A 103 14.67 -0.89 5.71
CA PRO A 103 15.15 -0.42 7.00
C PRO A 103 14.15 -0.81 8.11
N TRP A 104 14.60 -0.73 9.35
CA TRP A 104 13.72 -0.91 10.50
C TRP A 104 12.57 0.12 10.46
N GLU A 105 11.35 -0.35 10.66
CA GLU A 105 10.10 0.40 10.64
C GLU A 105 9.63 0.59 12.10
N PRO A 106 10.10 1.62 12.82
CA PRO A 106 9.82 1.81 14.26
C PRO A 106 8.34 2.05 14.58
N HIS A 107 7.54 2.41 13.57
CA HIS A 107 6.10 2.56 13.69
C HIS A 107 5.34 1.21 13.62
N LYS A 108 6.01 0.13 13.19
CA LYS A 108 5.47 -1.24 13.10
C LYS A 108 6.07 -2.18 14.15
N TYR A 109 7.35 -2.00 14.47
CA TYR A 109 8.11 -2.89 15.35
C TYR A 109 8.88 -2.08 16.39
N ALA A 110 8.85 -2.53 17.65
CA ALA A 110 9.56 -1.85 18.73
C ALA A 110 11.09 -2.02 18.62
N THR A 111 11.56 -3.09 17.99
CA THR A 111 13.00 -3.32 17.73
C THR A 111 13.25 -3.92 16.33
N PRO A 112 14.47 -3.77 15.78
CA PRO A 112 14.85 -4.42 14.52
C PRO A 112 14.71 -5.95 14.57
N GLU A 113 15.01 -6.58 15.70
CA GLU A 113 14.94 -8.04 15.85
C GLU A 113 13.51 -8.57 15.73
N GLN A 114 12.52 -7.80 16.22
CA GLN A 114 11.10 -8.14 16.04
C GLN A 114 10.70 -8.08 14.57
N GLN A 115 11.21 -7.11 13.81
CA GLN A 115 10.97 -7.02 12.38
C GLN A 115 11.63 -8.20 11.64
N ASP A 116 12.88 -8.52 11.96
CA ASP A 116 13.62 -9.62 11.36
C ASP A 116 12.94 -10.98 11.61
N ALA A 117 12.37 -11.17 12.80
CA ALA A 117 11.61 -12.37 13.13
C ALA A 117 10.37 -12.59 12.22
N MET A 118 9.80 -11.50 11.67
CA MET A 118 8.66 -11.56 10.75
C MET A 118 9.06 -11.76 9.29
N LEU A 119 10.35 -11.62 8.96
CA LEU A 119 10.82 -11.56 7.57
C LEU A 119 10.46 -12.81 6.78
N GLU A 120 10.65 -14.02 7.32
CA GLU A 120 10.38 -15.26 6.56
C GLU A 120 8.87 -15.43 6.28
N SER A 121 8.03 -15.14 7.27
CA SER A 121 6.57 -15.12 7.10
C SER A 121 6.14 -14.10 6.05
N LEU A 122 6.73 -12.89 6.09
CA LEU A 122 6.49 -11.85 5.09
C LEU A 122 6.93 -12.29 3.70
N GLN A 123 8.09 -12.93 3.56
CA GLN A 123 8.60 -13.44 2.27
C GLN A 123 7.66 -14.50 1.69
N THR A 124 7.16 -15.41 2.52
CA THR A 124 6.15 -16.41 2.12
C THR A 124 4.86 -15.74 1.65
N TRP A 125 4.37 -14.76 2.40
CA TRP A 125 3.21 -13.95 2.01
C TRP A 125 3.44 -13.21 0.68
N VAL A 126 4.62 -12.67 0.44
CA VAL A 126 4.91 -11.92 -0.80
C VAL A 126 4.95 -12.83 -2.01
N ARG A 127 5.47 -14.07 -1.88
CA ARG A 127 5.46 -15.07 -2.95
C ARG A 127 4.05 -15.47 -3.33
N GLY A 128 3.20 -15.73 -2.33
CA GLY A 128 1.81 -16.17 -2.56
C GLY A 128 0.93 -15.12 -3.25
N TYR A 129 1.36 -13.87 -3.38
CA TYR A 129 0.60 -12.80 -4.01
C TYR A 129 0.00 -13.16 -5.38
N TYR A 130 0.74 -13.90 -6.22
CA TYR A 130 0.30 -14.26 -7.56
C TYR A 130 -0.59 -15.50 -7.62
N GLU A 131 -0.70 -16.24 -6.52
CA GLU A 131 -1.41 -17.53 -6.44
C GLU A 131 -2.65 -17.48 -5.55
N ARG A 132 -2.68 -16.60 -4.54
CA ARG A 132 -3.86 -16.40 -3.69
C ARG A 132 -5.02 -15.79 -4.48
N ASP A 133 -6.23 -16.00 -3.98
CA ASP A 133 -7.45 -15.31 -4.45
C ASP A 133 -8.17 -14.67 -3.26
N ASP A 134 -7.43 -13.82 -2.54
CA ASP A 134 -7.92 -12.99 -1.45
C ASP A 134 -7.84 -11.49 -1.82
N ALA A 135 -8.29 -10.61 -0.93
CA ALA A 135 -8.28 -9.17 -1.13
C ALA A 135 -6.86 -8.57 -1.28
N TRP A 136 -5.79 -9.31 -0.96
CA TRP A 136 -4.40 -8.86 -1.10
C TRP A 136 -3.72 -9.40 -2.34
N SER A 137 -4.40 -10.24 -3.11
CA SER A 137 -3.82 -10.98 -4.22
C SER A 137 -3.65 -10.14 -5.49
N TYR A 138 -2.79 -10.61 -6.39
CA TYR A 138 -2.68 -10.08 -7.74
C TYR A 138 -4.01 -10.13 -8.48
N ALA A 139 -4.77 -11.22 -8.32
CA ALA A 139 -6.06 -11.39 -8.98
C ALA A 139 -7.06 -10.30 -8.53
N ALA A 140 -7.16 -10.04 -7.22
CA ALA A 140 -8.01 -8.96 -6.69
C ALA A 140 -7.54 -7.58 -7.16
N HIS A 141 -6.24 -7.28 -7.04
CA HIS A 141 -5.67 -6.02 -7.50
C HIS A 141 -5.86 -5.79 -9.00
N ARG A 142 -5.68 -6.82 -9.84
CA ARG A 142 -5.94 -6.75 -11.27
C ARG A 142 -7.41 -6.42 -11.56
N ARG A 143 -8.35 -7.10 -10.90
CA ARG A 143 -9.79 -6.84 -11.06
C ARG A 143 -10.12 -5.37 -10.73
N LEU A 144 -9.57 -4.84 -9.63
CA LEU A 144 -9.75 -3.44 -9.24
C LEU A 144 -9.17 -2.48 -10.28
N PHE A 145 -7.95 -2.73 -10.76
CA PHE A 145 -7.32 -1.91 -11.79
C PHE A 145 -8.13 -1.92 -13.09
N ASP A 146 -8.55 -3.09 -13.55
CA ASP A 146 -9.27 -3.25 -14.81
C ASP A 146 -10.65 -2.58 -14.75
N ALA A 147 -11.34 -2.70 -13.60
CA ALA A 147 -12.65 -2.09 -13.38
C ALA A 147 -12.63 -0.56 -13.21
N HIS A 148 -11.49 0.03 -12.83
CA HIS A 148 -11.38 1.48 -12.68
C HIS A 148 -11.51 2.20 -14.03
N ALA A 149 -12.44 3.15 -14.13
CA ALA A 149 -12.73 3.90 -15.36
C ALA A 149 -12.03 5.26 -15.45
N GLY A 150 -11.48 5.77 -14.34
CA GLY A 150 -10.72 7.02 -14.30
C GLY A 150 -9.27 6.87 -14.77
N ASP A 151 -8.49 7.93 -14.60
CA ASP A 151 -7.06 7.89 -14.95
C ASP A 151 -6.36 6.82 -14.12
N LYS A 152 -5.65 5.93 -14.81
CA LYS A 152 -4.93 4.82 -14.18
C LYS A 152 -3.62 4.54 -14.85
N THR A 153 -2.62 4.22 -14.04
CA THR A 153 -1.25 3.96 -14.46
C THR A 153 -0.78 2.63 -13.88
N GLU A 154 -0.17 1.82 -14.73
CA GLU A 154 0.42 0.54 -14.33
C GLU A 154 1.93 0.57 -14.47
N TYR A 155 2.62 0.14 -13.40
CA TYR A 155 4.06 -0.01 -13.37
C TYR A 155 4.46 -1.47 -13.15
N THR A 156 5.02 -2.07 -14.20
CA THR A 156 5.61 -3.43 -14.16
C THR A 156 7.10 -3.41 -13.81
N THR A 157 7.68 -2.23 -13.62
CA THR A 157 9.05 -1.98 -13.17
C THR A 157 9.04 -0.84 -12.16
N LEU A 158 10.05 -0.76 -11.29
CA LEU A 158 10.18 0.39 -10.40
C LEU A 158 10.39 1.67 -11.23
N PRO A 159 9.58 2.73 -11.02
CA PRO A 159 9.82 4.00 -11.69
C PRO A 159 11.18 4.57 -11.22
N SER A 160 11.98 5.04 -12.16
CA SER A 160 13.23 5.74 -11.85
C SER A 160 12.92 7.01 -11.05
N PRO A 161 13.74 7.37 -10.05
CA PRO A 161 13.65 8.70 -9.46
C PRO A 161 14.02 9.74 -10.54
N ASP A 162 13.09 10.65 -10.82
CA ASP A 162 13.35 11.88 -11.59
C ASP A 162 14.38 12.76 -10.86
#